data_AF-A0A7X8K4E6-F1
#
_entry.id   AF-A0A7X8K4E6-F1
#
_cell.length_a   1.000
_cell.length_b   1.000
_cell.length_c   1.000
_cell.angle_alpha   90.00
_cell.angle_beta   90.00
_cell.angle_gamma   90.00
#
_symmetry.space_group_name_H-M   'P 1'
#
loop_
_entity.id
_entity.type
_entity.pdbx_description
1 polymer ?
#
loop_
_entity_poly.entity_id
_entity_poly.type
_entity_poly.pdbx_seq_one_letter_code
_entity_poly.pdbx_strand_id
1 'polypeptide(L)' 'MKAHLICSGTELLLGQTVNTNATYLAQELAKLGIDLYTVVTVGDNLQRFSEAIRRGGEEAD' A
#
# COMPACT_ATOMS: atom_id res chain seq x y z
N MET A 1 1.17 -6.64 -15.25
CA MET A 1 2.03 -5.91 -14.30
C MET A 1 1.36 -6.01 -12.95
N LYS A 2 2.10 -6.49 -11.95
CA LYS A 2 1.63 -6.70 -10.58
C LYS A 2 2.07 -5.54 -9.69
N ALA A 3 1.11 -4.94 -8.98
CA ALA A 3 1.37 -3.85 -8.04
C ALA A 3 1.30 -4.31 -6.57
N HIS A 4 2.12 -3.65 -5.76
CA HIS A 4 2.10 -3.70 -4.29
C HIS A 4 1.93 -2.27 -3.77
N LEU A 5 0.85 -2.01 -3.02
CA LEU A 5 0.51 -0.69 -2.54
C LEU A 5 0.84 -0.55 -1.04
N ILE A 6 1.64 0.46 -0.70
CA ILE A 6 2.04 0.76 0.67
C ILE A 6 1.41 2.09 1.09
N CYS A 7 0.65 2.08 2.18
CA CYS A 7 0.11 3.28 2.82
C CYS A 7 0.80 3.48 4.18
N SER A 8 1.31 4.68 4.46
CA SER A 8 1.80 5.05 5.80
C SER A 8 0.77 5.89 6.53
N GLY A 9 0.63 5.67 7.82
CA GLY A 9 -0.19 6.49 8.72
C GLY A 9 -0.53 5.75 9.99
N THR A 10 -0.07 6.25 11.13
CA THR A 10 -0.40 5.67 12.44
C THR A 10 -1.90 5.75 12.73
N GLU A 11 -2.56 6.83 12.31
CA GLU A 11 -4.00 7.05 12.37
C GLU A 11 -4.80 6.01 11.56
N LEU A 12 -4.23 5.51 10.45
CA LEU A 12 -4.83 4.42 9.67
C LEU A 12 -4.76 3.10 10.44
N LEU A 13 -3.63 2.81 11.09
CA LEU A 13 -3.48 1.62 11.93
C LEU A 13 -4.36 1.65 13.18
N LEU A 14 -4.57 2.83 13.77
CA LEU A 14 -5.42 3.02 14.94
C LEU A 14 -6.91 3.10 14.57
N GLY A 15 -7.27 3.04 13.28
CA GLY A 15 -8.65 3.12 12.80
C GLY A 15 -9.29 4.49 13.01
N GLN A 16 -8.49 5.53 13.24
CA GLN A 16 -8.97 6.90 13.39
C GLN A 16 -9.34 7.51 12.03
N THR A 17 -8.74 7.02 10.96
CA THR A 17 -9.03 7.44 9.58
C THR A 17 -9.19 6.20 8.69
N VAL A 18 -10.21 6.22 7.84
CA VAL A 18 -10.42 5.17 6.83
C VAL A 18 -9.40 5.37 5.70
N ASN A 19 -8.72 4.29 5.30
CA ASN A 19 -7.73 4.35 4.21
C ASN A 19 -8.41 4.44 2.83
N THR A 20 -9.00 5.60 2.52
CA THR A 20 -9.63 5.89 1.23
C THR A 20 -8.62 6.04 0.10
N ASN A 21 -7.37 6.39 0.42
CA ASN A 21 -6.26 6.46 -0.55
C ASN A 21 -6.03 5.09 -1.21
N ALA A 22 -6.05 4.01 -0.42
CA ALA A 22 -5.92 2.65 -0.96
C ALA A 22 -7.06 2.32 -1.94
N THR A 23 -8.29 2.69 -1.60
CA THR A 23 -9.45 2.49 -2.48
C THR A 23 -9.32 3.25 -3.79
N TYR A 24 -8.95 4.53 -3.73
CA TYR A 24 -8.76 5.36 -4.92
C TYR A 24 -7.67 4.78 -5.84
N LEU A 25 -6.50 4.47 -5.28
CA LEU A 25 -5.39 3.94 -6.07
C LEU A 25 -5.68 2.55 -6.64
N ALA A 26 -6.39 1.69 -5.92
CA ALA A 26 -6.82 0.39 -6.44
C ALA A 26 -7.72 0.54 -7.68
N GLN A 27 -8.64 1.51 -7.66
CA GLN A 27 -9.49 1.80 -8.81
C GLN A 27 -8.70 2.36 -9.99
N GLU A 28 -7.76 3.29 -9.75
CA GLU A 28 -6.92 3.84 -10.82
C GLU A 28 -5.99 2.78 -11.43
N LEU A 29 -5.36 1.93 -10.62
CA LEU A 29 -4.53 0.82 -11.11
C LEU A 29 -5.36 -0.16 -11.97
N ALA A 30 -6.57 -0.50 -11.54
CA ALA A 30 -7.46 -1.35 -12.31
C ALA A 30 -7.83 -0.74 -13.67
N LYS A 31 -8.09 0.58 -13.74
CA LYS A 31 -8.34 1.29 -15.01
C LYS A 31 -7.15 1.24 -15.96
N LEU A 32 -5.93 1.18 -15.41
CA LEU A 32 -4.68 1.05 -16.16
C LEU A 32 -4.35 -0.41 -16.53
N GLY A 33 -5.16 -1.39 -16.13
CA GLY A 33 -4.89 -2.81 -16.35
C GLY A 33 -3.73 -3.35 -15.51
N ILE A 34 -3.43 -2.69 -14.38
CA ILE A 34 -2.41 -3.13 -13.42
C ILE A 34 -3.11 -3.90 -12.30
N ASP A 35 -2.70 -5.14 -12.10
CA ASP A 35 -3.29 -6.00 -11.08
C ASP A 35 -2.71 -5.66 -9.71
N LEU A 36 -3.53 -5.15 -8.81
CA LEU A 36 -3.14 -4.87 -7.43
C LEU A 36 -3.32 -6.12 -6.57
N TYR A 37 -2.22 -6.79 -6.22
CA TYR A 37 -2.25 -8.04 -5.45
C TYR A 37 -2.16 -7.83 -3.95
N THR A 38 -1.58 -6.72 -3.51
CA THR A 38 -1.30 -6.51 -2.09
C THR A 38 -1.43 -5.04 -1.73
N VAL A 39 -2.13 -4.79 -0.64
CA VAL A 39 -2.22 -3.49 0.01
C VAL A 39 -1.74 -3.67 1.45
N VAL A 40 -0.73 -2.93 1.85
CA VAL A 40 -0.22 -2.92 3.22
C VAL A 40 -0.35 -1.52 3.81
N THR A 41 -0.77 -1.45 5.07
CA THR A 41 -0.71 -0.22 5.86
C THR A 41 0.38 -0.38 6.91
N VAL A 42 1.27 0.60 6.99
CA VAL A 42 2.35 0.64 7.98
C VAL A 42 2.26 1.91 8.80
N GLY A 43 2.78 1.86 10.03
CA GLY A 43 2.88 3.05 10.88
C GLY A 43 4.09 3.89 10.47
N ASP A 44 4.15 5.13 10.97
CA ASP A 44 5.17 6.13 10.60
C ASP A 44 6.52 5.86 11.27
N ASN A 45 7.08 4.69 10.99
CA ASN A 45 8.38 4.24 11.46
C ASN A 45 9.23 3.84 10.25
N LEU A 46 10.41 4.43 10.16
CA LEU A 46 11.32 4.23 9.02
C LEU A 46 11.65 2.75 8.78
N GLN A 47 11.91 1.99 9.85
CA GLN A 47 12.23 0.57 9.74
C GLN A 47 11.08 -0.23 9.13
N ARG A 48 9.84 0.03 9.57
CA ARG A 48 8.64 -0.62 9.03
C ARG A 48 8.41 -0.27 7.57
N PHE A 49 8.64 0.99 7.20
CA PHE A 49 8.51 1.45 5.82
C PHE A 49 9.56 0.80 4.92
N SER A 50 10.83 0.75 5.37
CA SER A 50 11.91 0.07 4.65
C SER A 50 11.64 -1.42 4.43
N GLU A 51 11.12 -2.12 5.45
CA GLU A 51 10.75 -3.53 5.32
C GLU A 51 9.60 -3.74 4.33
N ALA A 52 8.58 -2.88 4.37
CA ALA A 52 7.46 -2.93 3.43
C ALA A 52 7.92 -2.67 1.99
N ILE A 53 8.83 -1.71 1.76
CA ILE A 53 9.41 -1.48 0.43
C ILE A 53 10.19 -2.71 -0.04
N ARG A 54 11.06 -3.28 0.81
CA ARG A 54 11.84 -4.46 0.44
C ARG A 54 10.93 -5.60 -0.02
N ARG A 55 9.89 -5.88 0.77
CA ARG A 55 8.90 -6.91 0.45
C ARG A 55 8.11 -6.58 -0.82
N GLY A 56 7.70 -5.32 -0.98
CA GLY A 56 7.02 -4.86 -2.19
C GLY A 56 7.85 -5.07 -3.45
N GLY A 57 9.16 -4.81 -3.39
CA GLY A 57 10.08 -5.06 -4.50
C GLY A 57 10.33 -6.54 -4.82
N GLU A 58 10.05 -7.46 -3.89
CA GLU A 58 10.10 -8.91 -4.13
C GLU A 58 8.78 -9.43 -4.74
N GLU A 59 7.67 -8.72 -4.52
CA GLU A 59 6.33 -9.19 -4.88
C GLU A 59 5.73 -8.46 -6.10
N ALA A 60 6.15 -7.25 -6.43
CA ALA A 60 5.65 -6.43 -7.54
C ALA A 60 6.55 -6.52 -8.79
N ASP A 61 5.98 -6.18 -9.96
CA ASP A 61 6.68 -6.10 -11.25
C ASP A 61 7.13 -4.68 -11.59
#